data_AF-A0AAV3UMM8-F1
#
_entry.id   AF-A0AAV3UMM8-F1
#
_cell.length_a   1.000
_cell.length_b   1.000
_cell.length_c   1.000
_cell.angle_alpha   90.00
_cell.angle_beta   90.00
_cell.angle_gamma   90.00
#
_symmetry.space_group_name_H-M   'P 1'
#
loop_
_entity.id
_entity.type
_entity.pdbx_description
1 polymer ?
#
loop_
_entity_poly.entity_id
_entity_poly.type
_entity_poly.pdbx_seq_one_letter_code
_entity_poly.pdbx_strand_id
1 'polypeptide(L)' 'MDDVLDEAVSAGGELVKPAQEADWGGYSGYFADPDGHLWEVAWNPYWEF' A
#
# COMPACT_ATOMS: atom_id res chain seq x y z
N MET A 1 -2.96 7.56 -2.28
CA MET A 1 -2.22 6.32 -1.96
C MET A 1 -1.84 6.32 -0.49
N ASP A 2 -1.20 7.38 -0.02
CA ASP A 2 -1.08 7.65 1.43
C ASP A 2 -2.46 7.56 2.11
N ASP A 3 -3.50 8.18 1.54
CA ASP A 3 -4.87 8.08 2.07
C ASP A 3 -5.38 6.64 2.27
N VAL A 4 -5.01 5.71 1.38
CA VAL A 4 -5.44 4.31 1.44
C VAL A 4 -4.68 3.57 2.54
N LEU A 5 -3.39 3.85 2.70
CA LEU A 5 -2.59 3.29 3.79
C LEU A 5 -3.06 3.85 5.14
N ASP A 6 -3.35 5.16 5.21
CA ASP A 6 -3.86 5.81 6.42
C ASP A 6 -5.23 5.24 6.82
N GLU A 7 -6.11 4.97 5.84
CA GLU A 7 -7.39 4.29 6.08
C GLU A 7 -7.17 2.87 6.61
N ALA A 8 -6.27 2.10 6.00
CA ALA A 8 -5.94 0.75 6.45
C ALA A 8 -5.39 0.72 7.88
N VAL A 9 -4.49 1.66 8.21
CA VAL A 9 -3.95 1.81 9.58
C VAL A 9 -5.05 2.23 10.56
N SER A 10 -5.91 3.17 10.16
CA SER A 10 -7.05 3.61 10.99
C SER A 10 -8.06 2.48 11.23
N ALA A 11 -8.16 1.52 10.31
CA ALA A 11 -8.99 0.32 10.45
C ALA A 11 -8.36 -0.78 11.32
N GLY A 12 -7.16 -0.56 11.87
CA GLY A 12 -6.45 -1.49 12.73
C GLY A 12 -5.29 -2.25 12.05
N GLY A 13 -4.98 -1.91 10.79
CA GLY A 13 -3.78 -2.40 10.13
C GLY A 13 -2.50 -1.78 10.68
N GLU A 14 -1.37 -2.43 10.43
CA GLU A 14 -0.04 -1.94 10.77
C GLU A 14 0.65 -1.41 9.51
N LEU A 15 1.17 -0.17 9.55
CA LEU A 15 1.97 0.36 8.45
C LEU A 15 3.32 -0.36 8.40
N VAL A 16 3.55 -1.15 7.34
CA VAL A 16 4.81 -1.90 7.17
C VAL A 16 5.80 -1.10 6.33
N LYS A 17 5.33 -0.44 5.28
CA LYS A 17 6.15 0.41 4.41
C LYS A 17 5.32 1.60 3.91
N PRO A 18 5.72 2.85 4.19
CA PRO A 18 5.06 4.04 3.63
C PRO A 18 5.02 3.99 2.11
N ALA A 19 4.05 4.69 1.50
CA ALA A 19 4.02 4.79 0.05
C ALA A 19 5.28 5.50 -0.46
N GLN A 20 5.85 4.95 -1.52
CA GLN A 20 7.01 5.52 -2.20
C GLN A 20 6.97 5.19 -3.69
N GLU A 21 7.80 5.87 -4.47
CA GLU A 21 8.06 5.47 -5.84
C GLU A 21 8.58 4.03 -5.87
N ALA A 22 7.97 3.25 -6.75
CA ALA A 22 8.35 1.89 -7.03
C ALA A 22 9.30 1.86 -8.23
N ASP A 23 10.26 0.93 -8.22
CA ASP A 23 11.33 0.84 -9.24
C ASP A 23 10.79 0.67 -10.67
N TRP A 24 9.55 0.19 -10.80
CA TRP A 24 8.87 -0.01 -12.07
C TRP A 24 8.15 1.25 -12.60
N GLY A 25 8.20 2.39 -11.90
CA GLY A 25 7.74 3.70 -12.38
C GLY A 25 6.33 4.13 -11.94
N GLY A 26 5.79 3.56 -10.87
CA GLY A 26 4.59 4.09 -10.18
C GLY A 26 4.80 4.15 -8.68
N TYR A 27 3.75 3.93 -7.89
CA TYR A 27 3.81 4.05 -6.43
C TYR A 27 3.38 2.76 -5.75
N SER A 28 4.15 2.30 -4.75
CA SER A 28 3.83 1.12 -3.93
C SER A 28 4.04 1.39 -2.42
N GLY A 29 3.25 0.73 -1.59
CA GLY A 29 3.27 0.84 -0.14
C GLY A 29 2.60 -0.38 0.50
N TYR A 30 2.92 -0.65 1.76
CA TYR A 30 2.53 -1.91 2.41
C TYR A 30 1.96 -1.68 3.80
N PHE A 31 0.95 -2.48 4.12
CA PHE A 31 0.41 -2.61 5.48
C PHE A 31 0.14 -4.08 5.77
N ALA A 32 0.11 -4.44 7.05
CA ALA A 32 -0.39 -5.74 7.50
C ALA A 32 -1.81 -5.56 8.04
N ASP A 33 -2.72 -6.48 7.72
CA ASP A 33 -4.05 -6.50 8.33
C ASP A 33 -3.98 -6.98 9.80
N PRO A 34 -5.06 -6.85 10.59
CA PRO A 34 -5.06 -7.26 12.00
C PRO A 34 -4.74 -8.75 12.25
N ASP A 35 -4.92 -9.60 11.23
CA ASP A 35 -4.59 -11.03 11.28
C ASP A 35 -3.13 -11.30 10.89
N GLY A 36 -2.39 -10.27 10.47
CA GLY A 36 -0.99 -10.31 10.11
C GLY A 36 -0.72 -10.63 8.64
N HIS A 37 -1.72 -10.59 7.75
CA HIS A 37 -1.47 -10.77 6.32
C HIS A 37 -0.91 -9.49 5.72
N LEU A 38 0.15 -9.65 4.92
CA LEU A 38 0.81 -8.53 4.24
C LEU A 38 0.05 -8.16 2.96
N TRP A 39 -0.29 -6.89 2.85
CA TRP A 39 -0.96 -6.30 1.68
C TRP A 39 -0.06 -5.26 1.02
N GLU A 40 -0.06 -5.26 -0.31
CA GLU A 40 0.52 -4.18 -1.13
C GLU A 40 -0.61 -3.32 -1.70
N VAL A 41 -0.51 -2.02 -1.49
CA VAL A 41 -1.26 -1.03 -2.23
C VAL A 41 -0.34 -0.54 -3.33
N ALA A 42 -0.74 -0.67 -4.60
CA ALA A 42 0.06 -0.24 -5.73
C ALA A 42 -0.77 0.54 -6.74
N TRP A 43 -0.25 1.68 -7.19
CA TRP A 43 -0.76 2.40 -8.34
C TRP A 43 0.18 2.22 -9.52
N ASN A 44 -0.18 1.30 -10.43
CA ASN A 44 0.61 0.97 -11.60
C ASN A 44 0.06 1.65 -12.88
N PRO A 45 0.70 2.72 -13.40
CA PRO A 45 0.22 3.42 -14.58
C PRO A 45 0.44 2.65 -15.89
N TYR A 46 1.19 1.54 -15.85
CA TYR A 46 1.47 0.69 -17.01
C TYR A 46 0.56 -0.55 -17.08
N TRP A 47 -0.31 -0.72 -16.08
CA TRP A 47 -1.28 -1.80 -16.09
C TRP A 47 -2.51 -1.36 -16.88
N GLU A 48 -2.61 -1.83 -18.13
CA GLU A 48 -3.79 -1.65 -18.97
C GLU A 48 -4.82 -2.77 -18.67
N PHE A 49 -6.11 -2.39 -18.59
CA PHE A 49 -7.25 -3.27 -18.32
C PHE A 49 -7.86 -3.86 -19.59
#